data_AF-A0A538JVD0-F1
#
_entry.id   AF-A0A538JVD0-F1
#
_cell.length_a   1.000
_cell.length_b   1.000
_cell.length_c   1.000
_cell.angle_alpha   90.00
_cell.angle_beta   90.00
_cell.angle_gamma   90.00
#
_symmetry.space_group_name_H-M   'P 1'
#
loop_
_entity.id
_entity.type
_entity.pdbx_description
1 polymer ?
#
loop_
_entity_poly.entity_id
_entity_poly.type
_entity_poly.pdbx_seq_one_letter_code
_entity_poly.pdbx_strand_id
1 'polypeptide(L)'
;MMRVLRPGLASDLPAAVRIRGHQDGDQVQLRFEPDHYVRIVVPDEHDDLGVVVLNEVSGAVRAAGEIGGRALDLEGSGVFEFLG
;
A
#
# COMPACT_ATOMS: atom_id res chain seq x y z
N MET A 1 -23.27 15.21 3.50
CA MET A 1 -22.52 16.41 3.96
C MET A 1 -21.04 16.07 3.88
N MET A 2 -20.23 16.81 3.11
CA MET A 2 -18.79 16.57 2.99
C MET A 2 -18.06 17.26 4.15
N ARG A 3 -17.22 16.54 4.90
CA ARG A 3 -16.42 17.10 6.00
C ARG A 3 -14.93 16.94 5.68
N VAL A 4 -14.18 18.03 5.81
CA VAL A 4 -12.71 18.01 5.69
C VAL A 4 -12.14 17.67 7.06
N LEU A 5 -11.39 16.58 7.16
CA LEU A 5 -10.68 16.21 8.39
C LEU A 5 -9.37 16.99 8.50
N ARG A 6 -9.06 17.48 9.70
CA ARG A 6 -7.73 18.02 10.01
C ARG A 6 -6.76 16.84 10.15
N PRO A 7 -5.53 16.91 9.60
CA PRO A 7 -4.52 15.88 9.81
C PRO A 7 -4.28 15.67 11.31
N GLY A 8 -4.57 14.47 11.81
CA GLY A 8 -4.19 13.99 13.14
C GLY A 8 -2.92 13.15 13.07
N LEU A 9 -2.17 13.09 14.17
CA LEU A 9 -0.92 12.33 14.28
C LEU A 9 -1.13 10.83 14.05
N ALA A 10 -0.15 10.24 13.35
CA ALA A 10 0.02 8.83 13.00
C ALA A 10 -1.19 8.21 12.31
N SER A 11 -1.20 8.25 10.98
CA SER A 11 -1.86 7.14 10.27
C SER A 11 -1.20 5.85 10.74
N ASP A 12 -1.99 4.83 11.13
CA ASP A 12 -1.52 3.48 11.50
C ASP A 12 -0.89 2.71 10.32
N LEU A 13 -0.22 3.44 9.42
CA LEU A 13 0.51 2.91 8.29
C LEU A 13 1.73 2.15 8.79
N PRO A 14 2.01 0.96 8.24
CA PRO A 14 3.17 0.19 8.62
C PRO A 14 4.45 0.92 8.18
N ALA A 15 5.50 0.83 8.99
CA ALA A 15 6.83 1.37 8.63
C ALA A 15 7.42 0.70 7.37
N ALA A 16 7.00 -0.53 7.06
CA ALA A 16 7.30 -1.21 5.81
C ALA A 16 6.26 -2.31 5.54
N VAL A 17 5.99 -2.58 4.26
CA VAL A 17 5.24 -3.77 3.83
C VAL A 17 6.22 -4.77 3.23
N ARG A 18 6.06 -6.05 3.57
CA ARG A 18 6.79 -7.15 2.94
C ARG A 18 5.80 -8.12 2.31
N ILE A 19 5.97 -8.37 1.02
CA ILE A 19 5.16 -9.33 0.27
C ILE A 19 6.06 -10.46 -0.18
N ARG A 20 5.57 -11.69 -0.05
CA ARG A 20 6.21 -12.88 -0.62
C ARG A 20 5.19 -13.57 -1.51
N GLY A 21 5.53 -13.70 -2.79
CA GLY A 21 4.78 -14.49 -3.75
C GLY A 21 5.56 -15.76 -4.09
N HIS A 22 4.85 -16.88 -4.22
CA HIS A 22 5.41 -18.13 -4.73
C HIS A 22 4.40 -18.83 -5.63
N GLN A 23 4.83 -19.37 -6.76
CA GLN A 23 3.99 -20.19 -7.63
C GLN A 23 4.86 -21.03 -8.57
N ASP A 24 4.57 -22.32 -8.72
CA ASP A 24 5.20 -23.19 -9.73
C ASP A 24 6.75 -23.14 -9.77
N GLY A 25 7.39 -22.95 -8.60
CA GLY A 25 8.84 -22.82 -8.47
C GLY A 25 9.36 -21.38 -8.54
N ASP A 26 8.55 -20.44 -9.01
CA ASP A 26 8.83 -19.01 -8.98
C ASP A 26 8.68 -18.46 -7.56
N GLN A 27 9.51 -17.48 -7.24
CA GLN A 27 9.52 -16.82 -5.94
C GLN A 27 9.87 -15.35 -6.09
N VAL A 28 9.11 -14.46 -5.45
CA VAL A 28 9.40 -13.03 -5.43
C VAL A 28 9.21 -12.50 -4.01
N GLN A 29 10.15 -11.69 -3.56
CA GLN A 29 10.04 -10.91 -2.34
C GLN A 29 10.02 -9.44 -2.69
N LEU A 30 9.05 -8.70 -2.17
CA LEU A 30 8.94 -7.25 -2.31
C LEU A 30 8.98 -6.61 -0.93
N ARG A 31 9.74 -5.52 -0.81
CA ARG A 31 9.70 -4.61 0.33
C ARG A 31 9.30 -3.22 -0.15
N PHE A 32 8.29 -2.66 0.51
CA PHE A 32 7.84 -1.29 0.32
C PHE A 32 8.07 -0.47 1.58
N GLU A 33 8.61 0.73 1.44
CA GLU A 33 8.88 1.68 2.53
C GLU A 33 8.17 3.01 2.23
N PRO A 34 7.09 3.35 2.98
CA PRO A 34 6.36 4.60 2.81
C PRO A 34 7.23 5.86 2.93
N ASP A 35 6.95 6.86 2.11
CA ASP A 35 7.57 8.20 2.17
C ASP A 35 6.51 9.31 2.28
N HIS A 36 5.47 9.24 1.46
CA HIS A 36 4.37 10.22 1.47
C HIS A 36 3.03 9.51 1.49
N TYR A 37 2.05 10.13 2.18
CA TYR A 37 0.69 9.63 2.18
C TYR A 37 -0.33 10.75 2.10
N VAL A 38 -1.49 10.42 1.54
CA VAL A 38 -2.72 11.23 1.60
C VAL A 38 -3.84 10.38 2.18
N ARG A 39 -4.65 11.00 3.05
CA ARG A 39 -5.84 10.36 3.61
C ARG A 39 -7.08 10.97 2.99
N ILE A 40 -7.94 10.10 2.47
CA ILE A 40 -9.21 10.46 1.85
C ILE A 40 -10.31 9.77 2.65
N VAL A 41 -11.36 10.51 2.99
CA VAL A 41 -12.55 9.95 3.64
C VAL A 41 -13.72 10.16 2.73
N VAL A 42 -14.33 9.07 2.30
CA VAL A 42 -15.45 9.05 1.37
C VAL A 42 -16.67 8.43 2.06
N PRO A 43 -17.90 8.79 1.66
CA PRO A 43 -19.09 8.05 2.07
C PRO A 43 -18.97 6.57 1.68
N ASP A 44 -19.48 5.69 2.52
CA ASP A 44 -19.59 4.28 2.19
C ASP A 44 -20.70 4.09 1.12
N GLU A 45 -20.47 3.20 0.14
CA GLU A 45 -21.41 2.96 -0.96
C GLU A 45 -22.58 2.03 -0.57
N HIS A 46 -22.50 1.38 0.59
CA HIS A 46 -23.43 0.39 1.10
C HIS A 46 -24.09 0.79 2.43
N ASP A 47 -23.53 1.76 3.16
CA ASP A 47 -24.07 2.31 4.39
C ASP A 47 -24.24 3.84 4.30
N ASP A 48 -25.49 4.31 4.31
CA ASP A 48 -25.86 5.74 4.22
C ASP A 48 -25.26 6.60 5.35
N LEU A 49 -24.85 6.00 6.47
CA LEU A 49 -24.20 6.68 7.59
C LEU A 49 -22.72 6.30 7.74
N GLY A 50 -22.24 5.38 6.90
CA GLY A 50 -20.87 4.87 6.90
C GLY A 50 -19.89 5.80 6.19
N VAL A 51 -18.62 5.63 6.52
CA VAL A 51 -17.50 6.25 5.80
C VAL A 51 -16.40 5.23 5.62
N VAL A 52 -15.68 5.34 4.50
CA VAL A 52 -14.46 4.58 4.23
C VAL A 52 -13.27 5.51 4.32
N VAL A 53 -12.21 5.08 5.01
CA VAL A 53 -10.94 5.81 5.06
C VAL A 53 -9.94 5.14 4.14
N LEU A 54 -9.53 5.86 3.10
CA LEU A 54 -8.47 5.46 2.18
C LEU A 54 -7.18 6.17 2.58
N ASN A 55 -6.09 5.43 2.71
CA ASN A 55 -4.75 5.99 2.85
C ASN A 55 -3.96 5.60 1.61
N GLU A 56 -3.74 6.56 0.73
CA GLU A 56 -2.94 6.39 -0.48
C GLU A 56 -1.50 6.76 -0.18
N VAL A 57 -0.60 5.79 -0.32
CA VAL A 57 0.76 5.86 0.21
C VAL A 57 1.75 5.58 -0.90
N SER A 58 2.62 6.54 -1.17
CA SER A 58 3.77 6.36 -2.07
C SER A 58 5.04 6.11 -1.29
N GLY A 59 5.98 5.39 -1.90
CA GLY A 59 7.23 5.02 -1.23
C GLY A 59 8.17 4.23 -2.12
N ALA A 60 9.32 3.89 -1.56
CA ALA A 60 10.34 3.11 -2.25
C ALA A 60 9.96 1.62 -2.29
N VAL A 61 10.29 0.96 -3.39
CA VAL A 61 10.08 -0.48 -3.60
C VAL A 61 11.42 -1.13 -3.96
N ARG A 62 11.66 -2.29 -3.35
CA ARG A 62 12.67 -3.25 -3.79
C ARG A 62 12.02 -4.60 -3.99
N ALA A 63 12.25 -5.23 -5.14
CA ALA A 63 11.76 -6.57 -5.41
C ALA A 63 12.88 -7.45 -5.96
N ALA A 64 13.02 -8.65 -5.41
CA ALA A 64 14.01 -9.62 -5.85
C ALA A 64 13.42 -11.02 -5.89
N GLY A 65 13.94 -11.87 -6.76
CA GLY A 65 13.47 -13.25 -6.87
C GLY A 65 13.79 -13.90 -8.20
N GLU A 66 12.95 -14.86 -8.59
CA GLU A 66 13.03 -15.61 -9.81
C GLU A 66 11.63 -15.84 -10.39
N ILE A 67 11.47 -15.59 -11.68
CA ILE A 67 10.23 -15.87 -12.44
C ILE A 67 10.60 -16.60 -13.73
N GLY A 68 10.06 -17.78 -13.95
CA GLY A 68 10.33 -18.62 -15.11
C GLY A 68 11.80 -18.95 -15.29
N GLY A 69 12.54 -19.21 -14.21
CA GLY A 69 13.99 -19.46 -14.26
C GLY A 69 14.86 -18.21 -14.41
N ARG A 70 14.28 -17.00 -14.40
CA ARG A 70 14.99 -15.74 -14.64
C ARG A 70 15.05 -14.90 -13.38
N ALA A 71 16.25 -14.49 -13.01
CA ALA A 71 16.46 -13.59 -11.89
C ALA A 71 15.75 -12.25 -12.09
N LEU A 72 15.08 -11.80 -11.03
CA LEU A 72 14.45 -10.51 -10.88
C LEU A 72 15.22 -9.72 -9.83
N ASP A 73 15.58 -8.48 -10.16
CA ASP A 73 16.12 -7.50 -9.21
C ASP A 73 15.65 -6.11 -9.68
N LEU A 74 14.74 -5.50 -8.92
CA LEU A 74 14.07 -4.26 -9.26
C LEU A 74 14.11 -3.30 -8.09
N GLU A 75 14.42 -2.04 -8.38
CA GLU A 75 14.26 -0.92 -7.47
C GLU A 75 13.41 0.17 -8.14
N GLY A 76 12.56 0.84 -7.37
CA GLY A 76 11.73 1.93 -7.90
C GLY A 76 10.80 2.53 -6.85
N SER A 77 9.75 3.20 -7.32
CA SER A 77 8.67 3.71 -6.49
C SER A 77 7.40 2.89 -6.67
N GLY A 78 6.60 2.77 -5.61
CA GLY A 78 5.28 2.14 -5.63
C GLY A 78 4.23 2.97 -4.92
N VAL A 79 2.97 2.63 -5.16
CA VAL A 79 1.81 3.17 -4.44
C VAL A 79 1.04 2.01 -3.83
N PHE A 80 0.68 2.14 -2.56
CA PHE A 80 -0.16 1.21 -1.81
C PHE A 80 -1.36 1.97 -1.24
N GLU A 81 -2.55 1.42 -1.44
CA GLU A 81 -3.76 1.86 -0.76
C GLU A 81 -3.97 1.01 0.49
N PHE A 82 -4.17 1.66 1.64
CA PHE A 82 -4.55 1.01 2.89
C PHE A 82 -5.96 1.47 3.28
N LEU A 83 -6.84 0.49 3.47
CA LEU A 83 -8.20 0.68 3.96
C LEU A 83 -8.21 0.72 5.49
N GLY A 84 -9.03 1.59 6.07
CA GLY A 84 -9.24 1.72 7.52
C GLY A 84 -10.65 2.14 7.89
#